data_AF-A0A941B6E8-F1
#
_entry.id   AF-A0A941B6E8-F1
#
_cell.length_a   1.000
_cell.length_b   1.000
_cell.length_c   1.000
_cell.angle_alpha   90.00
_cell.angle_beta   90.00
_cell.angle_gamma   90.00
#
_symmetry.space_group_name_H-M   'P 1'
#
loop_
_entity.id
_entity.type
_entity.pdbx_description
1 polymer ?
#
loop_
_entity_poly.entity_id
_entity_poly.type
_entity_poly.pdbx_seq_one_letter_code
_entity_poly.pdbx_strand_id
1 'polypeptide(L)'
;MEQPRGAARPAAVTAGMRCLIDFSTEGAYGWRLVAPNGRSVAVSADSHDSHTQCRAAFTRLCASRGELVGGIQHSSEGGGWIWLLWDAASRPVAAAARTYERHATCRSAYDRFRALLPQLDPARPELWGDT
;
A
#
# COMPACT_ATOMS: atom_id res chain seq x y z
N MET A 1 10.42 -32.39 -3.48
CA MET A 1 9.94 -32.05 -2.12
C MET A 1 9.30 -30.68 -2.19
N GLU A 2 8.03 -30.71 -2.59
CA GLU A 2 7.10 -29.60 -2.58
C GLU A 2 6.95 -28.96 -1.19
N GLN A 3 7.09 -27.64 -1.15
CA GLN A 3 6.74 -26.83 0.01
C GLN A 3 5.20 -26.77 0.11
N PRO A 4 4.58 -27.07 1.26
CA PRO A 4 3.14 -26.94 1.42
C PRO A 4 2.75 -25.46 1.35
N ARG A 5 1.99 -25.09 0.30
CA ARG A 5 1.33 -23.79 0.16
C ARG A 5 0.27 -23.65 1.25
N GLY A 6 0.70 -23.22 2.43
CA GLY A 6 -0.19 -22.79 3.51
C GLY A 6 -1.01 -21.61 3.02
N ALA A 7 -2.26 -21.88 2.64
CA ALA A 7 -3.29 -20.87 2.50
C ALA A 7 -3.53 -20.25 3.88
N ALA A 8 -2.76 -19.21 4.22
CA ALA A 8 -3.00 -18.41 5.40
C ALA A 8 -4.38 -17.75 5.24
N ARG A 9 -5.30 -18.12 6.12
CA ARG A 9 -6.66 -17.59 6.23
C ARG A 9 -6.63 -16.05 6.09
N PRO A 10 -7.42 -15.45 5.19
CA PRO A 10 -7.43 -14.01 4.99
C PRO A 10 -7.97 -13.22 6.19
N ALA A 11 -8.44 -13.84 7.28
CA ALA A 11 -8.96 -13.12 8.45
C ALA A 11 -7.88 -12.66 9.46
N ALA A 12 -6.68 -13.24 9.45
CA ALA A 12 -5.62 -12.88 10.41
C ALA A 12 -4.68 -11.78 9.88
N VAL A 13 -4.80 -11.44 8.60
CA VAL A 13 -3.85 -10.54 7.92
C VAL A 13 -4.25 -9.07 8.05
N THR A 14 -5.28 -8.72 8.83
CA THR A 14 -5.58 -7.32 9.20
C THR A 14 -5.36 -7.03 10.67
N ALA A 15 -5.28 -8.06 11.51
CA ALA A 15 -4.94 -7.92 12.92
C ALA A 15 -3.49 -7.40 13.03
N GLY A 16 -3.35 -6.09 13.17
CA GLY A 16 -2.07 -5.40 13.34
C GLY A 16 -1.52 -4.67 12.11
N MET A 17 -2.31 -4.44 11.06
CA MET A 17 -1.94 -3.49 10.01
C MET A 17 -2.04 -2.07 10.55
N ARG A 18 -1.03 -1.24 10.24
CA ARG A 18 -0.99 0.16 10.67
C ARG A 18 -0.71 1.06 9.48
N CYS A 19 -1.53 2.09 9.32
CA CYS A 19 -1.34 3.17 8.38
C CYS A 19 -0.68 4.34 9.13
N LEU A 20 0.60 4.58 8.87
CA LEU A 20 1.35 5.70 9.43
C LEU A 20 1.35 6.84 8.43
N ILE A 21 1.15 8.07 8.90
CA ILE A 21 1.31 9.25 8.07
C ILE A 21 2.68 9.84 8.38
N ASP A 22 3.55 9.79 7.38
CA ASP A 22 4.89 10.34 7.40
C ASP A 22 4.89 11.75 6.80
N PHE A 23 5.80 12.60 7.26
CA PHE A 23 6.03 13.93 6.72
C PHE A 23 7.39 13.95 6.03
N SER A 24 7.36 14.11 4.71
CA SER A 24 8.54 14.33 3.89
C SER A 24 9.25 15.62 4.29
N THR A 25 10.57 15.61 4.16
CA THR A 25 11.43 16.80 4.31
C THR A 25 11.06 17.95 3.37
N GLU A 26 10.29 17.68 2.32
CA GLU A 26 9.81 18.67 1.34
C GLU A 26 8.50 19.36 1.76
N GLY A 27 7.98 19.09 2.97
CA GLY A 27 6.72 19.70 3.42
C GLY A 27 5.46 18.89 3.11
N ALA A 28 5.63 17.68 2.56
CA ALA A 28 4.54 16.85 2.07
C ALA A 28 4.18 15.72 3.04
N TYR A 29 2.90 15.42 3.20
CA TYR A 29 2.39 14.26 3.93
C TYR A 29 2.19 13.07 3.00
N GLY A 30 2.72 11.91 3.38
CA GLY A 30 2.50 10.65 2.70
C GLY A 30 2.06 9.59 3.69
N TRP A 31 1.16 8.70 3.31
CA TRP A 31 0.81 7.54 4.14
C TRP A 31 1.68 6.34 3.79
N ARG A 32 1.89 5.46 4.76
CA ARG A 32 2.64 4.22 4.64
C ARG A 32 1.85 3.13 5.35
N LEU A 33 1.56 2.05 4.63
CA LEU A 33 0.94 0.87 5.21
C LEU A 33 2.03 -0.10 5.68
N VAL A 34 2.04 -0.37 6.98
CA VAL A 34 2.97 -1.28 7.65
C VAL A 34 2.22 -2.53 8.07
N ALA A 35 2.77 -3.70 7.73
CA ALA A 35 2.29 -4.98 8.20
C ALA A 35 2.73 -5.23 9.66
N PRO A 36 2.06 -6.13 10.40
CA PRO A 36 2.35 -6.42 11.81
C PRO A 36 3.78 -6.93 12.05
N ASN A 37 4.46 -7.43 11.02
CA ASN A 37 5.87 -7.79 11.06
C ASN A 37 6.83 -6.58 10.98
N GLY A 38 6.31 -5.35 11.04
CA GLY A 38 7.06 -4.10 10.92
C GLY A 38 7.45 -3.74 9.49
N ARG A 39 7.09 -4.54 8.49
CA ARG A 39 7.49 -4.30 7.09
C ARG A 39 6.48 -3.41 6.38
N SER A 40 6.99 -2.37 5.72
CA SER A 40 6.18 -1.52 4.84
C SER A 40 5.74 -2.31 3.60
N VAL A 41 4.43 -2.33 3.37
CA VAL A 41 3.79 -3.03 2.25
C VAL A 41 3.58 -2.08 1.08
N ALA A 42 3.06 -0.89 1.37
CA ALA A 42 2.72 0.14 0.39
C ALA A 42 2.95 1.52 0.97
N VAL A 43 3.15 2.50 0.10
CA VAL A 43 3.26 3.92 0.43
C VAL A 43 2.39 4.74 -0.50
N SER A 44 2.03 5.95 -0.08
CA SER A 44 1.40 6.94 -0.94
C SER A 44 2.34 7.25 -2.09
N ALA A 45 1.80 7.22 -3.30
CA ALA A 45 2.53 7.68 -4.47
C ALA A 45 2.41 9.20 -4.67
N ASP A 46 1.42 9.81 -4.04
CA ASP A 46 1.14 11.24 -4.09
C ASP A 46 1.48 11.88 -2.74
N SER A 47 1.98 13.12 -2.78
CA SER A 47 2.23 13.96 -1.63
C SER A 47 1.02 14.84 -1.35
N HIS A 48 0.63 14.96 -0.08
CA HIS A 48 -0.51 15.76 0.34
C HIS A 48 -0.09 16.91 1.25
N ASP A 49 -0.75 18.06 1.18
CA ASP A 49 -0.38 19.22 2.01
C ASP A 49 -0.83 19.11 3.48
N SER A 50 -1.63 18.10 3.83
CA SER A 50 -2.16 17.96 5.20
C SER A 50 -2.45 16.52 5.58
N HIS A 51 -2.32 16.24 6.88
CA HIS A 51 -2.69 14.97 7.50
C HIS A 51 -4.12 14.52 7.13
N THR A 52 -5.10 15.44 7.17
CA THR A 52 -6.50 15.15 6.80
C THR A 52 -6.64 14.78 5.32
N GLN A 53 -5.92 15.46 4.43
CA GLN A 53 -5.92 15.13 2.99
C GLN A 53 -5.32 13.75 2.75
N CYS A 54 -4.20 13.45 3.41
CA CYS A 54 -3.54 12.16 3.35
C CYS A 54 -4.46 11.02 3.82
N ARG A 55 -5.16 11.23 4.95
CA ARG A 55 -6.16 10.28 5.45
C ARG A 55 -7.32 10.11 4.48
N ALA A 56 -7.85 11.20 3.93
CA ALA A 56 -8.94 11.16 2.97
C ALA A 56 -8.55 10.44 1.66
N ALA A 57 -7.33 10.64 1.19
CA ALA A 57 -6.79 9.94 0.02
C ALA A 57 -6.74 8.43 0.23
N PHE A 58 -6.25 7.98 1.38
CA PHE A 58 -6.25 6.56 1.74
C PHE A 58 -7.69 6.00 1.86
N THR A 59 -8.61 6.74 2.50
CA THR A 59 -10.03 6.34 2.58
C THR A 59 -10.64 6.19 1.19
N ARG A 60 -10.38 7.14 0.28
CA ARG A 60 -10.85 7.10 -1.10
C ARG A 60 -10.26 5.92 -1.86
N LEU A 61 -9.00 5.59 -1.63
CA LEU A 61 -8.34 4.41 -2.21
C LEU A 61 -9.04 3.12 -1.75
N CYS A 62 -9.33 2.97 -0.45
CA CYS A 62 -10.07 1.81 0.07
C CYS A 62 -11.51 1.72 -0.48
N ALA A 63 -12.17 2.87 -0.68
CA ALA A 63 -13.51 2.93 -1.27
C ALA A 63 -13.50 2.62 -2.78
N SER A 64 -12.51 3.12 -3.51
CA SER A 64 -12.40 3.00 -4.97
C SER A 64 -11.59 1.78 -5.41
N ARG A 65 -11.29 0.85 -4.50
CA ARG A 65 -10.42 -0.32 -4.70
C ARG A 65 -10.75 -1.20 -5.93
N GLY A 66 -12.01 -1.20 -6.37
CA GLY A 66 -12.47 -1.92 -7.56
C GLY A 66 -12.11 -1.23 -8.88
N GLU A 67 -12.00 0.09 -8.86
CA GLU A 67 -11.70 0.95 -10.02
C GLU A 67 -10.20 1.23 -10.15
N LEU A 68 -9.39 0.82 -9.16
CA LEU A 68 -7.95 1.05 -9.18
C LEU A 68 -7.28 0.19 -10.25
N VAL A 69 -6.55 0.85 -11.12
CA VAL A 69 -5.72 0.20 -12.13
C VAL A 69 -4.33 0.04 -11.54
N GLY A 70 -3.76 -1.16 -11.60
CA GLY A 70 -2.38 -1.37 -11.19
C GLY A 70 -1.47 -1.74 -12.35
N GLY A 71 -0.21 -1.38 -12.20
CA GLY A 71 0.81 -1.66 -13.21
C GLY A 71 2.18 -1.74 -12.57
N ILE A 72 3.01 -2.59 -13.17
CA ILE A 72 4.38 -2.80 -12.73
C ILE A 72 5.27 -2.06 -13.72
N GLN A 73 6.09 -1.15 -13.20
CA GLN A 73 7.00 -0.34 -13.99
C GLN A 73 8.44 -0.57 -13.54
N HIS A 74 9.37 -0.30 -14.44
CA HIS A 74 10.78 -0.30 -14.10
C HIS A 74 11.12 1.02 -13.41
N SER A 75 11.70 0.95 -12.22
CA SER A 75 12.20 2.09 -11.50
C SER A 75 13.47 2.60 -12.17
N SER A 76 13.45 3.88 -12.53
CA SER A 76 14.58 4.61 -13.11
C SER A 76 15.73 4.82 -12.14
N GLU A 77 15.47 4.83 -10.82
CA GLU A 77 16.48 5.16 -9.82
C GLU A 77 17.27 3.96 -9.29
N GLY A 78 16.72 2.74 -9.37
CA GLY A 78 17.26 1.59 -8.65
C GLY A 78 17.46 0.31 -9.48
N GLY A 79 17.26 0.35 -10.79
CA GLY A 79 17.44 -0.83 -11.65
C GLY A 79 16.55 -2.02 -11.24
N GLY A 80 15.28 -1.75 -10.95
CA GLY A 80 14.35 -2.77 -10.45
C GLY A 80 12.90 -2.47 -10.81
N TRP A 81 11.99 -3.28 -10.30
CA TRP A 81 10.56 -3.24 -10.55
C TRP A 81 9.80 -2.63 -9.38
N ILE A 82 8.92 -1.69 -9.66
CA ILE A 82 8.00 -1.09 -8.69
C ILE A 82 6.59 -1.24 -9.23
N TRP A 83 5.66 -1.61 -8.35
CA TRP A 83 4.24 -1.59 -8.70
C TRP A 83 3.64 -0.25 -8.25
N LEU A 84 2.74 0.26 -9.07
CA LEU A 84 1.98 1.48 -8.87
C LEU A 84 0.50 1.17 -9.06
N LEU A 85 -0.33 1.92 -8.33
CA LEU A 85 -1.77 1.93 -8.44
C LEU A 85 -2.22 3.33 -8.81
N TRP A 86 -3.10 3.41 -9.79
CA TRP A 86 -3.73 4.63 -10.25
C TRP A 86 -5.22 4.61 -9.94
N ASP A 87 -5.77 5.78 -9.64
CA ASP A 87 -7.21 5.98 -9.59
C ASP A 87 -7.82 6.03 -11.00
N ALA A 88 -9.15 6.11 -11.07
CA ALA A 88 -9.87 6.26 -12.33
C ALA A 88 -9.50 7.55 -13.10
N ALA A 89 -8.91 8.55 -12.42
CA ALA A 89 -8.39 9.77 -13.03
C ALA A 89 -6.93 9.63 -13.47
N SER A 90 -6.37 8.41 -13.48
CA SER A 90 -4.98 8.11 -13.85
C SER A 90 -3.94 8.79 -12.95
N ARG A 91 -4.31 9.14 -11.71
CA ARG A 91 -3.37 9.69 -10.73
C ARG A 91 -2.81 8.57 -9.85
N PRO A 92 -1.49 8.54 -9.62
CA PRO A 92 -0.88 7.50 -8.82
C PRO A 92 -1.32 7.70 -7.37
N VAL A 93 -2.03 6.72 -6.81
CA VAL A 93 -2.54 6.79 -5.42
C VAL A 93 -1.72 5.96 -4.45
N ALA A 94 -1.08 4.89 -4.92
CA ALA A 94 -0.23 4.06 -4.09
C ALA A 94 0.91 3.45 -4.90
N ALA A 95 2.04 3.25 -4.24
CA ALA A 95 3.22 2.61 -4.80
C ALA A 95 3.75 1.54 -3.84
N ALA A 96 4.60 0.67 -4.35
CA ALA A 96 5.38 -0.20 -3.49
C ALA A 96 6.31 0.62 -2.59
N ALA A 97 6.42 0.21 -1.32
CA ALA A 97 7.33 0.85 -0.37
C ALA A 97 8.83 0.75 -0.74
N ARG A 98 9.17 -0.11 -1.70
CA ARG A 98 10.53 -0.33 -2.21
C ARG A 98 10.50 -0.86 -3.62
N THR A 99 11.61 -0.72 -4.32
CA THR A 99 11.87 -1.39 -5.59
C THR A 99 12.21 -2.87 -5.35
N TYR A 100 11.88 -3.72 -6.32
CA TYR A 100 12.14 -5.15 -6.31
C TYR A 100 13.05 -5.53 -7.47
N GLU A 101 14.09 -6.31 -7.23
CA GLU A 101 14.96 -6.80 -8.31
C GLU A 101 14.21 -7.65 -9.35
N ARG A 102 13.16 -8.37 -8.92
CA ARG A 102 12.43 -9.32 -9.76
C ARG A 102 10.99 -8.90 -9.99
N HIS A 103 10.57 -8.93 -11.26
CA HIS A 103 9.18 -8.69 -11.66
C HIS A 103 8.19 -9.63 -10.94
N ALA A 104 8.52 -10.92 -10.82
CA ALA A 104 7.67 -11.90 -10.13
C ALA A 104 7.44 -11.53 -8.65
N THR A 105 8.49 -11.06 -7.95
CA THR A 105 8.37 -10.62 -6.55
C THR A 105 7.54 -9.35 -6.44
N CYS A 106 7.71 -8.42 -7.38
CA CYS A 106 6.92 -7.20 -7.48
C CYS A 106 5.43 -7.53 -7.68
N ARG A 107 5.13 -8.45 -8.61
CA ARG A 107 3.76 -8.94 -8.86
C ARG A 107 3.14 -9.59 -7.64
N SER A 108 3.88 -10.45 -6.92
CA SER A 108 3.38 -11.06 -5.69
C SER A 108 3.09 -10.04 -4.59
N ALA A 109 3.91 -8.99 -4.47
CA ALA A 109 3.66 -7.90 -3.52
C ALA A 109 2.41 -7.10 -3.88
N TYR A 110 2.21 -6.83 -5.17
CA TYR A 110 1.01 -6.18 -5.70
C TYR A 110 -0.26 -7.01 -5.44
N ASP A 111 -0.26 -8.29 -5.77
CA ASP A 111 -1.40 -9.19 -5.55
C ASP A 111 -1.75 -9.29 -4.06
N ARG A 112 -0.73 -9.35 -3.20
CA ARG A 112 -0.91 -9.32 -1.74
C ARG A 112 -1.56 -8.01 -1.30
N PHE A 113 -1.12 -6.87 -1.81
CA PHE A 113 -1.73 -5.58 -1.47
C PHE A 113 -3.20 -5.53 -1.91
N ARG A 114 -3.54 -5.99 -3.13
CA ARG A 114 -4.93 -6.08 -3.59
C ARG A 114 -5.80 -6.97 -2.71
N ALA A 115 -5.29 -8.11 -2.27
CA ALA A 115 -6.00 -9.00 -1.36
C ALA A 115 -6.19 -8.39 0.04
N LEU A 116 -5.35 -7.43 0.43
CA LEU A 116 -5.45 -6.69 1.69
C LEU A 116 -6.45 -5.53 1.62
N LEU A 117 -6.54 -4.83 0.48
CA LEU A 117 -7.44 -3.68 0.30
C LEU A 117 -8.87 -3.86 0.83
N PRO A 118 -9.60 -4.96 0.54
CA PRO A 118 -10.96 -5.12 1.03
C PRO A 118 -11.07 -5.34 2.55
N GLN A 119 -9.95 -5.64 3.21
CA GLN A 119 -9.90 -5.88 4.64
C GLN A 119 -9.51 -4.61 5.42
N LEU A 120 -8.84 -3.66 4.77
CA LEU A 120 -8.45 -2.40 5.37
C LEU A 120 -9.69 -1.53 5.59
N ASP A 121 -9.92 -1.17 6.85
CA ASP A 121 -11.01 -0.29 7.25
C ASP A 121 -10.44 1.05 7.73
N PRO A 122 -10.47 2.10 6.89
CA PRO A 122 -9.96 3.42 7.26
C PRO A 122 -10.80 4.12 8.35
N ALA A 123 -12.00 3.63 8.65
CA ALA A 123 -12.81 4.16 9.75
C ALA A 123 -12.37 3.64 11.13
N ARG A 124 -11.52 2.60 11.18
CA ARG A 124 -11.01 2.07 12.44
C ARG A 124 -9.84 2.92 12.98
N PRO A 125 -9.93 3.44 14.21
CA PRO A 125 -8.84 4.21 14.82
C PRO A 125 -7.57 3.36 15.02
N GLU A 126 -7.75 2.05 15.29
CA GLU A 126 -6.66 1.06 15.43
C GLU A 126 -5.72 1.02 14.21
N LEU A 127 -6.26 1.26 13.01
CA LEU A 127 -5.47 1.30 11.78
C LEU A 127 -4.50 2.49 11.80
N TRP A 128 -4.92 3.63 12.34
CA TRP A 128 -4.12 4.84 12.44
C TRP A 128 -3.17 4.82 13.66
N GLY A 129 -3.27 3.80 14.52
CA GLY A 129 -2.56 3.74 15.78
C GLY A 129 -3.12 4.67 16.85
N ASP A 130 -4.34 5.18 16.64
CA ASP A 130 -5.12 5.92 17.63
C ASP A 130 -5.84 4.87 18.52
N THR A 131 -5.52 4.84 19.81
CA THR A 131 -6.09 3.92 20.80
C THR A 131 -6.27 4.66 22.11
#